data_AF-G5SXA8-F1
#
_entry.id   AF-G5SXA8-F1
#
_cell.length_a   1.000
_cell.length_b   1.000
_cell.length_c   1.000
_cell.angle_alpha   90.00
_cell.angle_beta   90.00
_cell.angle_gamma   90.00
#
_symmetry.space_group_name_H-M   'P 1'
#
loop_
_entity.id
_entity.type
_entity.pdbx_description
1 polymer ?
#
loop_
_entity_poly.entity_id
_entity_poly.type
_entity_poly.pdbx_seq_one_letter_code
_entity_poly.pdbx_strand_id
1 'polypeptide(L)'
;QYLQKHLEQGSYPAAIPVLNLVLREVDLAYAQYHAEINRSHENECSKNALLAYQFFFNHIKTTVNQLYNNIRILLKMHGYRLNEKEVKGSSTSRIWYMIVPITGTKVTAPYRVLTLDSDAPKGVYPLNHPSPFAAWLNEQAAHIASLYGTDKANAYRSEMQPFEAQIAAIRRDFSISTIIQLIREQRLQDQEHTIYQKYDTEYRRELQAEAAKQKETFARAIAAQAAELKRIASVNRADSLTHLKNVGKIAQDNANKKKKLAQEEQKKLLLLGTFVVAALYLI
;
A
#
# COMPACT_ATOMS: atom_id res chain seq x y z
N GLN A 1 -6.64 14.92 15.56
CA GLN A 1 -8.06 14.64 15.88
C GLN A 1 -8.91 14.41 14.62
N TYR A 2 -8.93 15.29 13.61
CA TYR A 2 -9.72 15.06 12.38
C TYR A 2 -9.26 13.84 11.55
N LEU A 3 -7.96 13.71 11.27
CA LEU A 3 -7.40 12.56 10.55
C LEU A 3 -7.64 11.24 11.29
N GLN A 4 -7.43 11.25 12.61
CA GLN A 4 -7.68 10.10 13.49
C GLN A 4 -9.16 9.68 13.46
N LYS A 5 -10.11 10.64 13.49
CA LYS A 5 -11.55 10.34 13.33
C LYS A 5 -11.88 9.75 11.96
N HIS A 6 -11.27 10.21 10.86
CA HIS A 6 -11.51 9.63 9.54
C HIS A 6 -10.98 8.19 9.41
N LEU A 7 -9.85 7.92 10.04
CA LEU A 7 -9.18 6.61 10.08
C LEU A 7 -9.92 5.60 10.96
N GLU A 8 -10.36 6.00 12.15
CA GLU A 8 -11.14 5.16 13.08
C GLU A 8 -12.53 4.80 12.54
N GLN A 9 -13.04 5.55 11.55
CA GLN A 9 -14.40 5.42 11.01
C GLN A 9 -14.45 4.86 9.58
N GLY A 10 -13.32 4.38 9.03
CA GLY A 10 -13.28 3.75 7.71
C GLY A 10 -13.53 4.68 6.51
N SER A 11 -13.53 6.00 6.73
CA SER A 11 -13.83 7.04 5.72
C SER A 11 -12.57 7.52 4.99
N TYR A 12 -11.78 6.58 4.49
CA TYR A 12 -10.44 6.85 3.93
C TYR A 12 -10.43 7.87 2.77
N PRO A 13 -11.43 7.91 1.87
CA PRO A 13 -11.48 8.93 0.81
C PRO A 13 -11.62 10.36 1.34
N ALA A 14 -12.44 10.57 2.37
CA ALA A 14 -12.63 11.87 3.00
C ALA A 14 -11.44 12.32 3.85
N ALA A 15 -10.54 11.39 4.19
CA ALA A 15 -9.28 11.70 4.85
C ALA A 15 -8.28 12.39 3.91
N ILE A 16 -8.44 12.31 2.58
CA ILE A 16 -7.44 12.77 1.61
C ILE A 16 -7.13 14.27 1.69
N PRO A 17 -8.09 15.20 1.77
CA PRO A 17 -7.78 16.63 1.93
C PRO A 17 -7.00 16.92 3.23
N VAL A 18 -7.36 16.23 4.32
CA VAL A 18 -6.67 16.37 5.61
C VAL A 18 -5.26 15.76 5.55
N LEU A 19 -5.11 14.60 4.90
CA LEU A 19 -3.83 13.94 4.68
C LEU A 19 -2.93 14.79 3.79
N ASN A 20 -3.45 15.42 2.75
CA ASN A 20 -2.73 16.38 1.90
C ASN A 20 -2.22 17.57 2.69
N LEU A 21 -3.02 18.09 3.62
CA LEU A 21 -2.58 19.14 4.53
C LEU A 21 -1.42 18.63 5.41
N VAL A 22 -1.57 17.49 6.06
CA VAL A 22 -0.51 16.92 6.91
C VAL A 22 0.78 16.66 6.13
N LEU A 23 0.68 16.06 4.94
CA LEU A 23 1.82 15.77 4.07
C LEU A 23 2.53 17.07 3.66
N ARG A 24 1.78 18.08 3.22
CA ARG A 24 2.34 19.39 2.88
C ARG A 24 3.05 20.03 4.06
N GLU A 25 2.40 20.10 5.23
CA GLU A 25 2.96 20.75 6.41
C GLU A 25 4.24 20.05 6.88
N VAL A 26 4.24 18.71 6.96
CA VAL A 26 5.38 17.92 7.44
C VAL A 26 6.51 17.85 6.42
N ASP A 27 6.21 17.66 5.13
CA ASP A 27 7.24 17.61 4.08
C ASP A 27 7.99 18.95 3.99
N LEU A 28 7.26 20.08 4.02
CA LEU A 28 7.86 21.41 3.99
C LEU A 28 8.56 21.78 5.31
N ALA A 29 8.03 21.36 6.46
CA ALA A 29 8.68 21.61 7.76
C ALA A 29 9.99 20.83 7.89
N TYR A 30 10.00 19.58 7.44
CA TYR A 30 11.20 18.75 7.39
C TYR A 30 12.26 19.35 6.47
N ALA A 31 11.87 19.85 5.30
CA ALA A 31 12.77 20.53 4.39
C ALA A 31 13.33 21.84 4.98
N GLN A 32 12.48 22.66 5.62
CA GLN A 32 12.91 23.89 6.30
C GLN A 32 13.92 23.57 7.41
N TYR A 33 13.65 22.55 8.23
CA TYR A 33 14.53 22.14 9.31
C TYR A 33 15.93 21.74 8.81
N HIS A 34 16.00 20.89 7.78
CA HIS A 34 17.28 20.47 7.20
C HIS A 34 18.02 21.63 6.53
N ALA A 35 17.30 22.54 5.86
CA ALA A 35 17.91 23.75 5.32
C ALA A 35 18.49 24.64 6.42
N GLU A 36 17.80 24.75 7.56
CA GLU A 36 18.25 25.57 8.68
C GLU A 36 19.46 24.94 9.38
N ILE A 37 19.51 23.63 9.63
CA ILE A 37 20.70 22.95 10.20
C ILE A 37 21.94 23.16 9.32
N ASN A 38 21.78 23.04 8.00
CA ASN A 38 22.87 23.13 7.05
C ASN A 38 23.33 24.57 6.78
N ARG A 39 22.62 25.56 7.34
CA ARG A 39 23.03 26.95 7.27
C ARG A 39 24.23 27.20 8.17
N SER A 40 25.10 28.11 7.74
CA SER A 40 26.12 28.68 8.63
C SER A 40 25.43 29.49 9.73
N HIS A 41 25.53 29.02 10.97
CA HIS A 41 25.09 29.72 12.17
C HIS A 41 26.29 30.43 12.78
N GLU A 42 26.19 31.74 12.98
CA GLU A 42 27.23 32.51 13.69
C GLU A 42 27.29 32.16 15.19
N ASN A 43 26.20 31.60 15.74
CA ASN A 43 26.08 31.23 17.15
C ASN A 43 25.95 29.71 17.32
N GLU A 44 26.94 29.09 17.98
CA GLU A 44 26.96 27.65 18.27
C GLU A 44 25.77 27.17 19.11
N CYS A 45 25.26 27.99 20.03
CA CYS A 45 24.08 27.64 20.83
C CYS A 45 22.83 27.46 19.96
N SER A 46 22.69 28.26 18.89
CA SER A 46 21.55 28.15 17.96
C SER A 46 21.64 26.87 17.14
N LYS A 47 22.83 26.52 16.66
CA LYS A 47 23.08 25.28 15.93
C LYS A 47 22.83 24.04 16.81
N ASN A 48 23.35 24.03 18.03
CA ASN A 48 23.20 22.91 18.96
C ASN A 48 21.75 22.72 19.40
N ALA A 49 21.01 23.82 19.62
CA ALA A 49 19.58 23.76 19.90
C ALA A 49 18.79 23.14 18.74
N LEU A 50 19.09 23.50 17.48
CA LEU A 50 18.46 22.89 16.31
C LEU A 50 18.77 21.40 16.20
N LEU A 51 20.04 21.00 16.37
CA LEU A 51 20.46 19.59 16.30
C LEU A 51 19.75 18.71 17.34
N ALA A 52 19.45 19.24 18.53
CA ALA A 52 18.71 18.50 19.56
C ALA A 52 17.30 18.08 19.10
N TYR A 53 16.71 18.77 18.13
CA TYR A 53 15.39 18.44 17.56
C TYR A 53 15.45 17.48 16.37
N GLN A 54 16.63 16.98 15.98
CA GLN A 54 16.77 16.07 14.84
C GLN A 54 15.94 14.80 14.99
N PHE A 55 15.95 14.23 16.19
CA PHE A 55 15.16 13.05 16.50
C PHE A 55 13.65 13.31 16.31
N PHE A 56 13.17 14.47 16.78
CA PHE A 56 11.77 14.87 16.65
C PHE A 56 11.33 14.98 15.18
N PHE A 57 12.09 15.70 14.35
CA PHE A 57 11.76 15.87 12.93
C PHE A 57 11.82 14.55 12.15
N ASN A 58 12.83 13.71 12.41
CA ASN A 58 12.93 12.39 11.80
C ASN A 58 11.77 11.48 12.21
N HIS A 59 11.36 11.53 13.49
CA HIS A 59 10.27 10.73 14.01
C HIS A 59 8.94 11.14 13.37
N ILE A 60 8.61 12.44 13.36
CA ILE A 60 7.38 12.95 12.72
C ILE A 60 7.32 12.57 11.24
N LYS A 61 8.42 12.76 10.49
CA LYS A 61 8.47 12.40 9.07
C LYS A 61 8.21 10.91 8.87
N THR A 62 8.83 10.06 9.69
CA THR A 62 8.66 8.60 9.64
C THR A 62 7.22 8.20 9.97
N THR A 63 6.64 8.75 11.03
CA THR A 63 5.25 8.47 11.45
C THR A 63 4.26 8.88 10.36
N VAL A 64 4.41 10.06 9.76
CA VAL A 64 3.52 10.52 8.67
C VAL A 64 3.67 9.65 7.43
N ASN A 65 4.89 9.20 7.10
CA ASN A 65 5.11 8.26 5.99
C ASN A 65 4.44 6.90 6.23
N GLN A 66 4.54 6.36 7.45
CA GLN A 66 3.87 5.12 7.82
C GLN A 66 2.34 5.27 7.75
N LEU A 67 1.81 6.38 8.24
CA LEU A 67 0.39 6.70 8.17
C LEU A 67 -0.13 6.77 6.73
N TYR A 68 0.61 7.48 5.87
CA TYR A 68 0.32 7.54 4.43
C TYR A 68 0.29 6.14 3.80
N ASN A 69 1.31 5.31 4.06
CA ASN A 69 1.39 3.95 3.52
C ASN A 69 0.20 3.08 3.97
N ASN A 70 -0.19 3.19 5.24
CA ASN A 70 -1.34 2.46 5.77
C ASN A 70 -2.65 2.91 5.11
N ILE A 71 -2.86 4.22 4.94
CA ILE A 71 -4.03 4.78 4.25
C ILE A 71 -4.08 4.33 2.78
N ARG A 72 -2.93 4.33 2.10
CA ARG A 72 -2.82 3.84 0.73
C ARG A 72 -3.21 2.37 0.60
N ILE A 73 -2.75 1.52 1.53
CA ILE A 73 -3.12 0.10 1.58
C ILE A 73 -4.64 -0.04 1.80
N LEU A 74 -5.21 0.72 2.75
CA LEU A 74 -6.64 0.69 3.05
C LEU A 74 -7.49 1.13 1.84
N LEU A 75 -7.16 2.25 1.20
CA LEU A 75 -7.84 2.73 0.00
C LEU A 75 -7.81 1.71 -1.13
N LYS A 76 -6.66 1.06 -1.35
CA LYS A 76 -6.51 0.01 -2.36
C LYS A 76 -7.41 -1.21 -2.06
N MET A 77 -7.52 -1.63 -0.80
CA MET A 77 -8.42 -2.72 -0.41
C MET A 77 -9.89 -2.39 -0.66
N HIS A 78 -10.25 -1.10 -0.63
CA HIS A 78 -11.60 -0.62 -0.90
C HIS A 78 -11.84 -0.19 -2.36
N GLY A 79 -10.96 -0.58 -3.29
CA GLY A 79 -11.13 -0.33 -4.72
C GLY A 79 -10.78 1.09 -5.19
N TYR A 80 -10.29 1.95 -4.29
CA TYR A 80 -9.88 3.29 -4.64
C TYR A 80 -8.47 3.31 -5.22
N ARG A 81 -8.29 4.05 -6.32
CA ARG A 81 -6.96 4.33 -6.88
C ARG A 81 -6.46 5.68 -6.37
N LEU A 82 -5.45 5.62 -5.51
CA LEU A 82 -4.75 6.78 -4.99
C LEU A 82 -3.59 7.13 -5.92
N ASN A 83 -3.62 8.31 -6.51
CA ASN A 83 -2.53 8.88 -7.27
C ASN A 83 -1.72 9.84 -6.41
N GLU A 84 -0.40 9.78 -6.55
CA GLU A 84 0.55 10.63 -5.86
C GLU A 84 1.24 11.53 -6.89
N LYS A 85 1.31 12.83 -6.60
CA LYS A 85 2.05 13.80 -7.39
C LYS A 85 2.94 14.61 -6.47
N GLU A 86 4.20 14.79 -6.87
CA GLU A 86 5.07 15.76 -6.23
C GLU A 86 4.81 17.16 -6.77
N VAL A 87 4.60 18.12 -5.86
CA VAL A 87 4.39 19.53 -6.17
C VAL A 87 5.45 20.34 -5.44
N LYS A 88 6.02 21.35 -6.09
CA LYS A 88 6.94 22.28 -5.42
C LYS A 88 6.14 23.30 -4.61
N GLY A 89 6.46 23.41 -3.33
CA GLY A 89 5.86 24.36 -2.40
C GLY A 89 6.92 25.16 -1.66
N SER A 90 6.49 26.25 -1.04
CA SER A 90 7.36 27.07 -0.20
C SER A 90 7.07 26.84 1.26
N SER A 91 8.10 26.83 2.10
CA SER A 91 7.94 26.75 3.57
C SER A 91 7.09 27.88 4.17
N THR A 92 6.85 28.97 3.43
CA THR A 92 5.95 30.06 3.80
C THR A 92 4.46 29.75 3.56
N SER A 93 4.13 28.70 2.81
CA SER A 93 2.73 28.25 2.65
C SER A 93 2.31 27.25 3.74
N ARG A 94 3.18 27.01 4.73
CA ARG A 94 2.84 26.27 5.95
C ARG A 94 1.94 27.12 6.83
N ILE A 95 1.02 26.46 7.51
CA ILE A 95 0.12 27.09 8.47
C ILE A 95 0.30 26.54 9.88
N TRP A 96 1.02 25.42 10.04
CA TRP A 96 1.29 24.84 11.35
C TRP A 96 2.54 25.47 11.97
N TYR A 97 2.41 25.82 13.25
CA TYR A 97 3.55 26.23 14.05
C TYR A 97 4.49 25.03 14.25
N MET A 98 5.77 25.26 13.96
CA MET A 98 6.84 24.28 14.12
C MET A 98 8.02 24.98 14.81
N ILE A 99 8.89 24.18 15.43
CA ILE A 99 10.06 24.65 16.18
C ILE A 99 10.97 25.55 15.34
N VAL A 100 11.06 25.28 14.02
CA VAL A 100 11.68 26.19 13.07
C VAL A 100 10.61 27.12 12.48
N PRO A 101 10.58 28.40 12.90
CA PRO A 101 9.57 29.36 12.47
C PRO A 101 9.72 29.72 11.00
N ILE A 102 8.68 30.33 10.44
CA ILE A 102 8.60 30.74 9.02
C ILE A 102 9.46 32.00 8.74
N THR A 103 10.28 32.46 9.68
CA THR A 103 10.67 33.87 9.77
C THR A 103 12.12 34.19 9.35
N GLY A 104 12.84 33.29 8.68
CA GLY A 104 14.23 33.54 8.31
C GLY A 104 14.52 33.53 6.82
N THR A 105 14.19 32.45 6.13
CA THR A 105 14.53 32.28 4.71
C THR A 105 13.58 31.30 4.05
N LYS A 106 13.09 31.68 2.88
CA LYS A 106 12.18 30.91 2.07
C LYS A 106 12.88 29.66 1.55
N VAL A 107 12.40 28.48 1.95
CA VAL A 107 12.82 27.19 1.39
C VAL A 107 11.77 26.74 0.39
N THR A 108 12.21 26.32 -0.79
CA THR A 108 11.33 25.72 -1.80
C THR A 108 11.68 24.24 -1.91
N ALA A 109 10.70 23.38 -1.69
CA ALA A 109 10.90 21.94 -1.66
C ALA A 109 9.69 21.20 -2.26
N PRO A 110 9.89 19.98 -2.80
CA PRO A 110 8.78 19.12 -3.19
C PRO A 110 8.00 18.67 -1.94
N TYR A 111 6.68 18.57 -2.09
CA TYR A 111 5.78 17.92 -1.14
C TYR A 111 4.78 17.07 -1.90
N ARG A 112 4.24 16.05 -1.24
CA ARG A 112 3.30 15.11 -1.85
C ARG A 112 1.89 15.68 -1.83
N VAL A 113 1.20 15.55 -2.96
CA VAL A 113 -0.23 15.77 -3.11
C VAL A 113 -0.86 14.49 -3.61
N LEU A 114 -1.92 14.09 -2.93
CA LEU A 114 -2.69 12.90 -3.23
C LEU A 114 -3.99 13.30 -3.92
N THR A 115 -4.32 12.57 -4.97
CA THR A 115 -5.63 12.64 -5.62
C THR A 115 -6.22 11.24 -5.67
N LEU A 116 -7.54 11.15 -5.55
CA LEU A 116 -8.26 9.92 -5.85
C LEU A 116 -8.73 10.01 -7.30
N ASP A 117 -8.56 8.94 -8.06
CA ASP A 117 -9.31 8.81 -9.31
C ASP A 117 -10.79 8.69 -8.94
N SER A 118 -11.52 9.77 -9.23
CA SER A 118 -12.97 9.86 -9.13
C SER A 118 -13.56 9.42 -10.46
N ASP A 119 -13.57 8.12 -10.73
CA ASP A 119 -14.66 7.58 -11.53
C ASP A 119 -15.75 7.21 -10.53
N ALA A 120 -16.54 8.21 -10.12
CA ALA A 120 -17.79 7.91 -9.42
C ALA A 120 -18.56 6.92 -10.32
N PRO A 121 -19.06 5.80 -9.77
CA PRO A 121 -19.78 4.83 -10.57
C PRO A 121 -20.91 5.52 -11.34
N LYS A 122 -21.16 5.12 -12.60
CA LYS A 122 -22.25 5.74 -13.39
C LYS A 122 -23.56 5.64 -12.61
N GLY A 123 -24.36 6.70 -12.68
CA GLY A 123 -25.67 6.76 -12.04
C GLY A 123 -25.71 7.09 -10.56
N VAL A 124 -24.59 7.51 -9.97
CA VAL A 124 -24.49 7.97 -8.58
C VAL A 124 -24.41 9.49 -8.54
N TYR A 125 -25.18 10.15 -7.66
CA TYR A 125 -25.07 11.59 -7.50
C TYR A 125 -23.78 11.95 -6.75
N PRO A 126 -22.85 12.71 -7.37
CA PRO A 126 -21.57 12.98 -6.73
C PRO A 126 -21.69 13.90 -5.51
N LEU A 127 -20.87 13.64 -4.50
CA LEU A 127 -20.84 14.39 -3.23
C LEU A 127 -20.65 15.92 -3.43
N ASN A 128 -19.92 16.31 -4.48
CA ASN A 128 -19.63 17.71 -4.82
C ASN A 128 -20.04 18.07 -6.25
N HIS A 129 -21.16 17.53 -6.72
CA HIS A 129 -21.64 17.85 -8.07
C HIS A 129 -21.98 19.34 -8.20
N PRO A 130 -21.54 20.04 -9.25
CA PRO A 130 -21.80 21.48 -9.43
C PRO A 130 -23.28 21.77 -9.68
N SER A 131 -24.02 20.83 -10.27
CA SER A 131 -25.45 20.97 -10.54
C SER A 131 -26.30 20.40 -9.40
N PRO A 132 -27.48 20.99 -9.12
CA PRO A 132 -28.49 20.42 -8.23
C PRO A 132 -28.90 19.00 -8.64
N PHE A 133 -29.35 18.20 -7.67
CA PHE A 133 -29.75 16.81 -7.89
C PHE A 133 -30.76 16.66 -9.02
N ALA A 134 -31.81 17.49 -9.06
CA ALA A 134 -32.82 17.44 -10.12
C ALA A 134 -32.25 17.67 -11.53
N ALA A 135 -31.27 18.56 -11.68
CA ALA A 135 -30.61 18.81 -12.96
C ALA A 135 -29.77 17.60 -13.38
N TRP A 136 -28.96 17.07 -12.46
CA TRP A 136 -28.19 15.85 -12.68
C TRP A 136 -29.09 14.64 -13.03
N LEU A 137 -30.19 14.45 -12.30
CA LEU A 137 -31.13 13.36 -12.54
C LEU A 137 -31.77 13.45 -13.92
N ASN A 138 -32.08 14.66 -14.39
CA ASN A 138 -32.61 14.86 -15.73
C ASN A 138 -31.61 14.49 -16.82
N GLU A 139 -30.32 14.80 -16.64
CA GLU A 139 -29.26 14.37 -17.55
C GLU A 139 -29.14 12.85 -17.60
N GLN A 140 -29.14 12.18 -16.44
CA GLN A 140 -29.09 10.71 -16.38
C GLN A 140 -30.34 10.06 -17.00
N ALA A 141 -31.52 10.61 -16.73
CA ALA A 141 -32.77 10.13 -17.32
C ALA A 141 -32.82 10.35 -18.84
N ALA A 142 -32.25 11.45 -19.35
CA ALA A 142 -32.14 11.68 -20.79
C ALA A 142 -31.21 10.65 -21.46
N HIS A 143 -30.10 10.30 -20.80
CA HIS A 143 -29.22 9.22 -21.26
C HIS A 143 -29.98 7.88 -21.34
N ILE A 144 -30.68 7.49 -20.26
CA ILE A 144 -31.50 6.27 -20.24
C ILE A 144 -32.61 6.32 -21.30
N ALA A 145 -33.23 7.48 -21.53
CA ALA A 145 -34.26 7.63 -22.56
C ALA A 145 -33.70 7.38 -23.97
N SER A 146 -32.49 7.87 -24.24
CA SER A 146 -31.85 7.72 -25.54
C SER A 146 -31.50 6.26 -25.87
N LEU A 147 -31.15 5.45 -24.86
CA LEU A 147 -30.77 4.05 -25.04
C LEU A 147 -31.93 3.08 -24.89
N TYR A 148 -32.86 3.37 -23.99
CA TYR A 148 -33.83 2.38 -23.50
C TYR A 148 -35.29 2.85 -23.55
N GLY A 149 -35.55 4.07 -24.05
CA GLY A 149 -36.88 4.62 -24.23
C GLY A 149 -37.41 5.42 -23.03
N THR A 150 -38.41 6.26 -23.30
CA THR A 150 -38.99 7.22 -22.35
C THR A 150 -39.63 6.57 -21.13
N ASP A 151 -40.25 5.40 -21.28
CA ASP A 151 -40.93 4.72 -20.17
C ASP A 151 -39.96 4.26 -19.09
N LYS A 152 -38.81 3.70 -19.50
CA LYS A 152 -37.73 3.31 -18.59
C LYS A 152 -37.07 4.52 -17.94
N ALA A 153 -36.88 5.61 -18.69
CA ALA A 153 -36.35 6.86 -18.13
C ALA A 153 -37.27 7.47 -17.07
N ASN A 154 -38.58 7.44 -17.29
CA ASN A 154 -39.56 7.93 -16.34
C ASN A 154 -39.62 7.05 -15.08
N ALA A 155 -39.55 5.73 -15.23
CA ALA A 155 -39.47 4.80 -14.10
C ALA A 155 -38.17 5.02 -13.28
N TYR A 156 -37.02 5.15 -13.96
CA TYR A 156 -35.75 5.48 -13.30
C TYR A 156 -35.83 6.81 -12.53
N ARG A 157 -36.34 7.86 -13.18
CA ARG A 157 -36.51 9.17 -12.53
C ARG A 157 -37.39 9.06 -11.29
N SER A 158 -38.49 8.32 -11.36
CA SER A 158 -39.40 8.11 -10.23
C SER A 158 -38.74 7.38 -9.06
N GLU A 159 -37.88 6.38 -9.33
CA GLU A 159 -37.14 5.65 -8.28
C GLU A 159 -36.02 6.49 -7.66
N MET A 160 -35.41 7.40 -8.43
CA MET A 160 -34.33 8.28 -7.97
C MET A 160 -34.84 9.57 -7.29
N GLN A 161 -36.05 10.03 -7.60
CA GLN A 161 -36.63 11.27 -7.07
C GLN A 161 -36.51 11.42 -5.53
N PRO A 162 -36.75 10.38 -4.71
CA PRO A 162 -36.71 10.51 -3.25
C PRO A 162 -35.32 10.85 -2.68
N PHE A 163 -34.24 10.56 -3.42
CA PHE A 163 -32.87 10.77 -2.95
C PHE A 163 -32.52 12.24 -2.79
N GLU A 164 -33.15 13.15 -3.56
CA GLU A 164 -32.96 14.59 -3.42
C GLU A 164 -33.20 15.07 -1.98
N ALA A 165 -34.36 14.70 -1.44
CA ALA A 165 -34.76 15.08 -0.09
C ALA A 165 -33.91 14.37 0.98
N GLN A 166 -33.55 13.09 0.75
CA GLN A 166 -32.74 12.32 1.70
C GLN A 166 -31.30 12.84 1.80
N ILE A 167 -30.68 13.16 0.66
CA ILE A 167 -29.35 13.79 0.60
C ILE A 167 -29.40 15.19 1.20
N ALA A 168 -30.41 16.00 0.87
CA ALA A 168 -30.57 17.32 1.46
C ALA A 168 -30.77 17.26 2.98
N ALA A 169 -31.53 16.30 3.49
CA ALA A 169 -31.74 16.09 4.92
C ALA A 169 -30.43 15.73 5.62
N ILE A 170 -29.64 14.83 5.05
CA ILE A 170 -28.32 14.45 5.57
C ILE A 170 -27.38 15.67 5.62
N ARG A 171 -27.29 16.42 4.52
CA ARG A 171 -26.36 17.57 4.40
C ARG A 171 -26.77 18.76 5.27
N ARG A 172 -28.06 18.90 5.61
CA ARG A 172 -28.59 19.96 6.50
C ARG A 172 -28.63 19.54 7.98
N ASP A 173 -28.38 18.27 8.31
CA ASP A 173 -28.39 17.77 9.67
C ASP A 173 -27.07 18.09 10.38
N PHE A 174 -26.98 19.29 10.95
CA PHE A 174 -25.81 19.74 11.72
C PHE A 174 -25.71 19.10 13.12
N SER A 175 -26.69 18.27 13.53
CA SER A 175 -26.67 17.58 14.82
C SER A 175 -25.75 16.34 14.80
N ILE A 176 -25.44 15.83 13.60
CA ILE A 176 -24.52 14.72 13.37
C ILE A 176 -23.20 15.21 12.80
N SER A 177 -22.12 14.47 13.07
CA SER A 177 -20.81 14.82 12.49
C SER A 177 -20.82 14.65 10.98
N THR A 178 -19.99 15.43 10.28
CA THR A 178 -19.81 15.34 8.82
C THR A 178 -19.44 13.93 8.34
N ILE A 179 -18.79 13.12 9.19
CA ILE A 179 -18.47 11.73 8.83
C ILE A 179 -19.71 10.84 8.85
N ILE A 180 -20.63 11.03 9.81
CA ILE A 180 -21.91 10.33 9.82
C ILE A 180 -22.79 10.79 8.64
N GLN A 181 -22.72 12.07 8.27
CA GLN A 181 -23.37 12.54 7.05
C GLN A 181 -22.85 11.81 5.81
N LEU A 182 -21.53 11.71 5.66
CA LEU A 182 -20.89 11.00 4.55
C LEU A 182 -21.24 9.51 4.50
N ILE A 183 -21.22 8.81 5.63
CA ILE A 183 -21.59 7.38 5.69
C ILE A 183 -23.05 7.18 5.29
N ARG A 184 -23.95 8.06 5.74
CA ARG A 184 -25.36 8.02 5.36
C ARG A 184 -25.54 8.30 3.87
N GLU A 185 -24.82 9.29 3.34
CA GLU A 185 -24.88 9.64 1.92
C GLU A 185 -24.29 8.53 1.04
N GLN A 186 -23.21 7.87 1.46
CA GLN A 186 -22.65 6.72 0.73
C GLN A 186 -23.66 5.57 0.63
N ARG A 187 -24.44 5.30 1.68
CA ARG A 187 -25.51 4.28 1.63
C ARG A 187 -26.58 4.63 0.60
N LEU A 188 -26.88 5.93 0.45
CA LEU A 188 -27.78 6.40 -0.59
C LEU A 188 -27.16 6.21 -1.96
N GLN A 189 -25.88 6.55 -2.13
CA GLN A 189 -25.14 6.35 -3.37
C GLN A 189 -25.08 4.87 -3.81
N ASP A 190 -24.94 3.93 -2.86
CA ASP A 190 -24.98 2.49 -3.17
C ASP A 190 -26.38 2.07 -3.68
N GLN A 191 -27.45 2.66 -3.14
CA GLN A 191 -28.82 2.43 -3.60
C GLN A 191 -29.07 3.07 -4.96
N GLU A 192 -28.62 4.31 -5.17
CA GLU A 192 -28.65 5.01 -6.47
C GLU A 192 -27.96 4.19 -7.55
N HIS A 193 -26.77 3.67 -7.25
CA HIS A 193 -26.03 2.82 -8.18
C HIS A 193 -26.78 1.53 -8.53
N THR A 194 -27.38 0.89 -7.53
CA THR A 194 -28.19 -0.32 -7.73
C THR A 194 -29.40 -0.04 -8.63
N ILE A 195 -30.07 1.09 -8.40
CA ILE A 195 -31.18 1.54 -9.24
C ILE A 195 -30.67 1.81 -10.66
N TYR A 196 -29.56 2.53 -10.83
CA TYR A 196 -29.01 2.79 -12.15
C TYR A 196 -28.68 1.50 -12.93
N GLN A 197 -28.03 0.52 -12.30
CA GLN A 197 -27.73 -0.79 -12.91
C GLN A 197 -28.98 -1.60 -13.30
N LYS A 198 -30.14 -1.33 -12.68
CA LYS A 198 -31.42 -1.95 -13.06
C LYS A 198 -31.87 -1.48 -14.44
N TYR A 199 -31.61 -0.21 -14.78
CA TYR A 199 -32.08 0.44 -16.00
C TYR A 199 -31.03 0.45 -17.12
N ASP A 200 -29.75 0.66 -16.79
CA ASP A 200 -28.64 0.65 -17.75
C ASP A 200 -28.08 -0.76 -17.95
N THR A 201 -28.68 -1.48 -18.90
CA THR A 201 -28.35 -2.88 -19.16
C THR A 201 -26.98 -3.09 -19.80
N GLU A 202 -26.51 -2.15 -20.61
CA GLU A 202 -25.18 -2.20 -21.22
C GLU A 202 -24.12 -2.01 -20.15
N TYR A 203 -24.25 -0.98 -19.31
CA TYR A 203 -23.32 -0.75 -18.22
C TYR A 203 -23.28 -1.93 -17.24
N ARG A 204 -24.41 -2.55 -16.93
CA ARG A 204 -24.43 -3.78 -16.11
C ARG A 204 -23.64 -4.92 -16.77
N ARG A 205 -23.74 -5.09 -18.10
CA ARG A 205 -22.95 -6.09 -18.83
C ARG A 205 -21.46 -5.77 -18.82
N GLU A 206 -21.09 -4.50 -18.97
CA GLU A 206 -19.69 -4.05 -18.85
C GLU A 206 -19.10 -4.43 -17.49
N LEU A 207 -19.83 -4.14 -16.40
CA LEU A 207 -19.40 -4.48 -15.04
C LEU A 207 -19.25 -6.00 -14.84
N GLN A 208 -20.16 -6.80 -15.39
CA GLN A 208 -20.08 -8.26 -15.33
C GLN A 208 -18.89 -8.80 -16.13
N ALA A 209 -18.62 -8.23 -17.31
CA ALA A 209 -17.49 -8.62 -18.15
C ALA A 209 -16.15 -8.28 -17.49
N GLU A 210 -16.04 -7.09 -16.89
CA GLU A 210 -14.86 -6.67 -16.14
C GLU A 210 -14.64 -7.55 -14.91
N ALA A 211 -15.69 -7.85 -14.14
CA ALA A 211 -15.61 -8.77 -13.01
C ALA A 211 -15.17 -10.19 -13.43
N ALA A 212 -15.67 -10.68 -14.57
CA ALA A 212 -15.25 -11.98 -15.11
C ALA A 212 -13.77 -11.98 -15.52
N LYS A 213 -13.31 -10.93 -16.19
CA LYS A 213 -11.91 -10.75 -16.60
C LYS A 213 -10.96 -10.67 -15.40
N GLN A 214 -11.37 -9.96 -14.35
CA GLN A 214 -10.59 -9.87 -13.11
C GLN A 214 -10.51 -11.21 -12.39
N LYS A 215 -11.62 -11.95 -12.30
CA LYS A 215 -11.65 -13.31 -11.74
C LYS A 215 -10.72 -14.25 -12.51
N GLU A 216 -10.74 -14.19 -13.83
CA GLU A 216 -9.85 -14.98 -14.67
C GLU A 216 -8.37 -14.63 -14.46
N THR A 217 -8.06 -13.33 -14.42
CA THR A 217 -6.70 -12.83 -14.16
C THR A 217 -6.19 -13.30 -12.80
N PHE A 218 -7.04 -13.22 -11.77
CA PHE A 218 -6.72 -13.71 -10.44
C PHE A 218 -6.49 -15.22 -10.40
N ALA A 219 -7.34 -16.00 -11.07
CA ALA A 219 -7.19 -17.45 -11.17
C ALA A 219 -5.87 -17.84 -11.85
N ARG A 220 -5.48 -17.14 -12.93
CA ARG A 220 -4.18 -17.35 -13.59
C ARG A 220 -3.01 -17.01 -12.68
N ALA A 221 -3.10 -15.92 -11.90
CA ALA A 221 -2.06 -15.54 -10.96
C ALA A 221 -1.87 -16.59 -9.85
N ILE A 222 -2.95 -17.14 -9.30
CA ILE A 222 -2.88 -18.23 -8.33
C ILE A 222 -2.29 -19.50 -8.94
N ALA A 223 -2.69 -19.85 -10.17
CA ALA A 223 -2.13 -21.02 -10.86
C ALA A 223 -0.61 -20.88 -11.10
N ALA A 224 -0.14 -19.69 -11.48
CA ALA A 224 1.27 -19.38 -11.65
C ALA A 224 2.05 -19.46 -10.32
N GLN A 225 1.49 -18.92 -9.23
CA GLN A 225 2.08 -19.04 -7.90
C GLN A 225 2.17 -20.50 -7.43
N ALA A 226 1.13 -21.29 -7.65
CA ALA A 226 1.14 -22.71 -7.31
C ALA A 226 2.18 -23.50 -8.11
N ALA A 227 2.40 -23.16 -9.39
CA ALA A 227 3.44 -23.76 -10.22
C ALA A 227 4.85 -23.43 -9.69
N GLU A 228 5.08 -22.18 -9.29
CA GLU A 228 6.36 -21.75 -8.73
C GLU A 228 6.67 -22.42 -7.38
N LEU A 229 5.66 -22.55 -6.50
CA LEU A 229 5.81 -23.29 -5.25
C LEU A 229 6.18 -24.76 -5.48
N LYS A 230 5.59 -25.40 -6.50
CA LYS A 230 5.97 -26.78 -6.89
C LYS A 230 7.41 -26.85 -7.38
N ARG A 231 7.87 -25.85 -8.15
CA ARG A 231 9.26 -25.75 -8.63
C ARG A 231 10.25 -25.57 -7.49
N ILE A 232 9.95 -24.69 -6.53
CA ILE A 232 10.78 -24.49 -5.33
C ILE A 232 10.86 -25.79 -4.51
N ALA A 233 9.73 -26.48 -4.32
CA ALA A 233 9.70 -27.76 -3.63
C ALA A 233 10.55 -28.83 -4.33
N SER A 234 10.54 -28.87 -5.67
CA SER A 234 11.36 -29.82 -6.43
C SER A 234 12.86 -29.49 -6.37
N VAL A 235 13.24 -28.21 -6.43
CA VAL A 235 14.63 -27.75 -6.27
C VAL A 235 15.14 -28.09 -4.87
N ASN A 236 14.38 -27.76 -3.81
CA ASN A 236 14.76 -28.07 -2.43
C ASN A 236 14.93 -29.58 -2.20
N ARG A 237 14.09 -30.42 -2.82
CA ARG A 237 14.24 -31.88 -2.77
C ARG A 237 15.50 -32.36 -3.48
N ALA A 238 15.82 -31.80 -4.65
CA ALA A 238 17.03 -32.12 -5.40
C ALA A 238 18.31 -31.70 -4.65
N ASP A 239 18.31 -30.52 -4.03
CA ASP A 239 19.42 -30.02 -3.21
C ASP A 239 19.61 -30.89 -1.96
N SER A 240 18.53 -31.28 -1.28
CA SER A 240 18.61 -32.19 -0.13
C SER A 240 19.20 -33.55 -0.49
N LEU A 241 18.83 -34.13 -1.64
CA LEU A 241 19.40 -35.39 -2.13
C LEU A 241 20.88 -35.25 -2.48
N THR A 242 21.26 -34.11 -3.07
CA THR A 242 22.66 -33.82 -3.43
C THR A 242 23.52 -33.61 -2.18
N HIS A 243 23.00 -32.90 -1.18
CA HIS A 243 23.65 -32.73 0.12
C HIS A 243 23.88 -34.09 0.81
N LEU A 244 22.86 -34.95 0.87
CA LEU A 244 22.99 -36.30 1.44
C LEU A 244 24.04 -37.14 0.70
N LYS A 245 24.08 -37.09 -0.63
CA LYS A 245 25.10 -37.77 -1.43
C LYS A 245 26.51 -37.26 -1.14
N ASN A 246 26.66 -35.94 -1.00
CA ASN A 246 27.95 -35.31 -0.67
C ASN A 246 28.42 -35.68 0.74
N VAL A 247 27.52 -35.66 1.74
CA VAL A 247 27.82 -36.12 3.12
C VAL A 247 28.23 -37.59 3.12
N GLY A 248 27.51 -38.45 2.41
CA GLY A 248 27.85 -39.87 2.28
C GLY A 248 29.23 -40.09 1.65
N LYS A 249 29.56 -39.33 0.59
CA LYS A 249 30.88 -39.38 -0.05
C LYS A 249 32.00 -38.95 0.90
N ILE A 250 31.82 -37.86 1.65
CA ILE A 250 32.79 -37.38 2.66
C ILE A 250 33.02 -38.44 3.74
N ALA A 251 31.94 -39.07 4.24
CA ALA A 251 32.05 -40.14 5.24
C ALA A 251 32.82 -41.35 4.70
N GLN A 252 32.55 -41.75 3.46
CA GLN A 252 33.24 -42.86 2.79
C GLN A 252 34.72 -42.56 2.53
N ASP A 253 35.04 -41.35 2.06
CA ASP A 253 36.42 -40.91 1.84
C ASP A 253 37.22 -40.89 3.16
N ASN A 254 36.60 -40.45 4.26
CA ASN A 254 37.20 -40.50 5.59
C ASN A 254 37.42 -41.93 6.09
N ALA A 255 36.45 -42.84 5.88
CA ALA A 255 36.60 -44.25 6.21
C ALA A 255 37.73 -44.92 5.40
N ASN A 256 37.83 -44.60 4.10
CA ASN A 256 38.90 -45.09 3.24
C ASN A 256 40.28 -44.57 3.66
N LYS A 257 40.39 -43.29 4.05
CA LYS A 257 41.63 -42.73 4.62
C LYS A 257 42.03 -43.45 5.91
N LYS A 258 41.10 -43.68 6.84
CA LYS A 258 41.37 -44.46 8.07
C LYS A 258 41.83 -45.89 7.76
N LYS A 259 41.20 -46.56 6.79
CA LYS A 259 41.60 -47.91 6.37
C LYS A 259 43.01 -47.93 5.77
N LYS A 260 43.37 -46.94 4.94
CA LYS A 260 44.73 -46.80 4.41
C LYS A 260 45.76 -46.57 5.51
N LEU A 261 45.47 -45.69 6.47
CA LEU A 261 46.33 -45.46 7.64
C LEU A 261 46.53 -46.74 8.46
N ALA A 262 45.46 -47.49 8.75
CA ALA A 262 45.55 -48.77 9.46
C ALA A 262 46.34 -49.83 8.69
N GLN A 263 46.23 -49.86 7.35
CA GLN A 263 47.04 -50.74 6.49
C GLN A 263 48.52 -50.34 6.48
N GLU A 264 48.82 -49.04 6.48
CA GLU A 264 50.19 -48.54 6.60
C GLU A 264 50.80 -48.85 7.97
N GLU A 265 50.04 -48.70 9.06
CA GLU A 265 50.45 -49.11 10.40
C GLU A 265 50.68 -50.62 10.48
N GLN A 266 49.78 -51.44 9.91
CA GLN A 266 49.99 -52.89 9.80
C GLN A 266 51.25 -53.23 9.01
N LYS A 267 51.52 -52.55 7.89
CA LYS A 267 52.76 -52.76 7.12
C LYS A 267 54.00 -52.40 7.93
N LYS A 268 53.96 -51.31 8.71
CA LYS A 268 55.06 -50.91 9.61
C LYS A 268 55.27 -51.96 10.72
N LEU A 269 54.19 -52.45 11.32
CA LEU A 269 54.22 -53.54 12.31
C LEU A 269 54.76 -54.85 11.72
N LEU A 270 54.34 -55.20 10.51
CA LEU A 270 54.83 -56.38 9.80
C LEU A 270 56.32 -56.26 9.47
N LEU A 271 56.78 -55.08 9.03
CA LEU A 271 58.19 -54.80 8.81
C LEU A 271 59.00 -54.99 10.11
N LEU A 272 58.53 -54.40 11.21
CA LEU A 272 59.14 -54.55 12.53
C LEU A 272 59.19 -56.03 12.96
N GLY A 273 58.10 -56.78 12.76
CA GLY A 273 58.05 -58.22 13.02
C GLY A 273 59.05 -59.02 12.18
N THR A 274 59.20 -58.69 10.89
CA THR A 274 60.19 -59.34 10.02
C THR A 274 61.63 -58.99 10.40
N PHE A 275 61.91 -57.78 10.90
CA PHE A 275 63.22 -57.43 11.44
C PHE A 275 63.55 -58.21 12.72
N VAL A 276 62.56 -58.41 13.61
CA VAL A 276 62.74 -59.20 14.84
C VAL A 276 63.00 -60.68 14.51
N VAL A 277 62.28 -61.26 13.55
CA VAL A 277 62.50 -62.65 13.14
C VAL A 277 63.83 -62.81 12.39
N ALA A 278 64.22 -61.87 11.54
CA ALA A 278 65.52 -61.88 10.88
C ALA A 278 66.68 -61.74 11.88
N ALA A 279 66.52 -60.92 12.93
CA ALA A 279 67.50 -60.80 14.01
C ALA A 279 67.61 -62.08 14.85
N LEU A 280 66.49 -62.79 15.08
CA LEU A 280 66.49 -64.09 15.79
C LEU A 280 67.10 -65.24 14.99
N TYR A 281 67.14 -65.15 13.66
CA TYR A 281 67.82 -66.12 12.78
C TYR A 281 69.32 -65.85 12.62
N LEU A 282 69.80 -64.68 13.07
CA LEU A 282 71.20 -64.25 12.99
C LEU A 282 71.94 -64.34 14.35
N ILE A 283 71.29 -64.91 15.38
CA ILE A 283 71.84 -65.26 16.70
C ILE A 283 71.86 -66.80 16.81
#